data_AF-A0A2J0KWA6-F1
#
_entry.id   AF-A0A2J0KWA6-F1
#
_cell.length_a   1.000
_cell.length_b   1.000
_cell.length_c   1.000
_cell.angle_alpha   90.00
_cell.angle_beta   90.00
_cell.angle_gamma   90.00
#
_symmetry.space_group_name_H-M   'P 1'
#
loop_
_entity.id
_entity.type
_entity.pdbx_description
1 polymer ?
#
loop_
_entity_poly.entity_id
_entity_poly.type
_entity_poly.pdbx_seq_one_letter_code
_entity_poly.pdbx_strand_id
1 'polypeptide(L)'
;MRKQRINFRISPILIVLGLGLIVRIILGFFGTLKLDQGTFIAWSANLSENGFKDFYQGWSDYLPGYLYVLWFLGKIRGIIPDVLLYKLPAILADLATGFLIYKIVGKLKNSKWGLIASSLYIFNPAILTNSTFWGQIDSITSLLSILSIYFAPVNFLLSSFLLALGTLIKPQVAFIAAVIFLVMIKNRWKLKKILSYIFLSLIVFVLGFIPFASGNNLFSFIAERLSTSSGQYPYTSINAFNFWGIFGF
;
A
#
# COMPACT_ATOMS: atom_id res chain seq x y z
N MET A 1 -25.24 -6.58 -47.59
CA MET A 1 -24.88 -6.83 -46.19
C MET A 1 -23.46 -6.32 -45.92
N ARG A 2 -23.31 -5.20 -45.20
CA ARG A 2 -21.98 -4.69 -44.79
C ARG A 2 -21.45 -5.57 -43.65
N LYS A 3 -20.36 -6.31 -43.88
CA LYS A 3 -19.60 -6.97 -42.81
C LYS A 3 -19.14 -5.91 -41.81
N GLN A 4 -19.73 -5.86 -40.64
CA GLN A 4 -19.17 -5.12 -39.51
C GLN A 4 -17.84 -5.80 -39.15
N ARG A 5 -16.72 -5.17 -39.53
CA ARG A 5 -15.41 -5.55 -39.00
C ARG A 5 -15.40 -5.18 -37.52
N ILE A 6 -15.48 -6.18 -36.65
CA ILE A 6 -15.26 -6.00 -35.21
C ILE A 6 -13.82 -5.52 -35.04
N ASN A 7 -13.64 -4.25 -34.72
CA ASN A 7 -12.34 -3.62 -34.58
C ASN A 7 -11.92 -3.78 -33.12
N PHE A 8 -11.15 -4.83 -32.79
CA PHE A 8 -10.59 -5.05 -31.45
C PHE A 8 -9.43 -4.06 -31.19
N ARG A 9 -9.75 -2.78 -31.01
CA ARG A 9 -8.75 -1.79 -30.59
C ARG A 9 -8.57 -1.88 -29.08
N ILE A 10 -7.51 -2.56 -28.66
CA ILE A 10 -7.08 -2.57 -27.26
C ILE A 10 -6.75 -1.13 -26.84
N SER A 11 -7.27 -0.72 -25.69
CA SER A 11 -7.00 0.62 -25.14
C SER A 11 -5.50 0.79 -24.86
N PRO A 12 -4.84 1.88 -25.29
CA PRO A 12 -3.38 2.05 -25.11
C PRO A 12 -2.91 1.91 -23.65
N ILE A 13 -3.73 2.30 -22.68
CA ILE A 13 -3.39 2.13 -21.26
C ILE A 13 -3.31 0.65 -20.86
N LEU A 14 -4.12 -0.23 -21.44
CA LEU A 14 -4.05 -1.67 -21.17
C LEU A 14 -2.74 -2.27 -21.70
N ILE A 15 -2.21 -1.73 -22.81
CA ILE A 15 -0.90 -2.13 -23.34
C ILE A 15 0.21 -1.73 -22.35
N VAL A 16 0.18 -0.48 -21.86
CA VAL A 16 1.17 0.00 -20.87
C VAL A 16 1.12 -0.84 -19.59
N LEU A 17 -0.08 -1.12 -19.06
CA LEU A 17 -0.26 -1.94 -17.87
C LEU A 17 0.18 -3.39 -18.09
N GLY A 18 -0.16 -3.97 -19.25
CA GLY A 18 0.22 -5.33 -19.62
C GLY A 18 1.74 -5.49 -19.76
N LEU A 19 2.40 -4.57 -20.47
CA LEU A 19 3.86 -4.54 -20.57
C LEU A 19 4.50 -4.31 -19.19
N GLY A 20 3.95 -3.39 -18.40
CA GLY A 20 4.40 -3.14 -17.04
C GLY A 20 4.32 -4.39 -16.15
N LEU A 21 3.25 -5.18 -16.27
CA LEU A 21 3.10 -6.45 -15.55
C LEU A 21 4.12 -7.49 -16.01
N ILE A 22 4.27 -7.68 -17.32
CA ILE A 22 5.23 -8.65 -17.90
C ILE A 22 6.64 -8.33 -17.42
N VAL A 23 7.06 -7.06 -17.52
CA VAL A 23 8.37 -6.61 -17.04
C VAL A 23 8.54 -6.95 -15.56
N ARG A 24 7.53 -6.69 -14.73
CA ARG A 24 7.61 -7.00 -13.28
C ARG A 24 7.66 -8.49 -12.97
N ILE A 25 6.93 -9.33 -13.71
CA ILE A 25 6.98 -10.79 -13.54
C ILE A 25 8.36 -11.33 -13.91
N ILE A 26 8.93 -10.89 -15.04
CA ILE A 26 10.26 -11.33 -15.49
C ILE A 26 11.33 -10.86 -14.50
N LEU A 27 11.30 -9.58 -14.13
CA LEU A 27 12.31 -8.99 -13.24
C LEU A 27 12.13 -9.38 -11.77
N GLY A 28 10.95 -9.85 -11.38
CA GLY A 28 10.61 -10.22 -10.00
C GLY A 28 11.48 -11.32 -9.40
N PHE A 29 12.19 -12.08 -10.22
CA PHE A 29 13.16 -13.10 -9.77
C PHE A 29 14.54 -12.55 -9.39
N PHE A 30 14.78 -11.26 -9.62
CA PHE A 30 16.08 -10.62 -9.39
C PHE A 30 16.00 -9.56 -8.29
N GLY A 31 17.13 -9.30 -7.62
CA GLY A 31 17.25 -8.19 -6.67
C GLY A 31 16.46 -8.32 -5.36
N THR A 32 15.87 -9.48 -5.07
CA THR A 32 15.11 -9.71 -3.83
C THR A 32 16.01 -9.60 -2.61
N LEU A 33 15.61 -8.75 -1.65
CA LEU A 33 16.19 -8.79 -0.32
C LEU A 33 15.63 -10.00 0.44
N LYS A 34 16.43 -11.07 0.51
CA LYS A 34 16.01 -12.35 1.08
C LYS A 34 15.58 -12.26 2.55
N LEU A 35 16.16 -11.34 3.33
CA LEU A 35 15.82 -11.14 4.73
C LEU A 35 14.36 -10.73 4.88
N ASP A 36 13.96 -9.63 4.23
CA ASP A 36 12.58 -9.12 4.27
C ASP A 36 11.57 -10.12 3.70
N GLN A 37 11.90 -10.72 2.55
CA GLN A 37 11.01 -11.70 1.93
C GLN A 37 10.86 -12.95 2.82
N GLY A 38 11.94 -13.42 3.43
CA GLY A 38 11.92 -14.51 4.39
C GLY A 38 11.00 -14.21 5.58
N THR A 39 11.06 -12.99 6.10
CA THR A 39 10.15 -12.51 7.15
C THR A 39 8.69 -12.57 6.73
N PHE A 40 8.34 -12.09 5.52
CA PHE A 40 6.96 -12.17 5.02
C PHE A 40 6.47 -13.61 4.85
N ILE A 41 7.33 -14.51 4.36
CA ILE A 41 7.00 -15.93 4.22
C ILE A 41 6.79 -16.56 5.60
N ALA A 42 7.66 -16.28 6.56
CA ALA A 42 7.56 -16.81 7.93
C ALA A 42 6.30 -16.32 8.65
N TRP A 43 6.01 -15.02 8.58
CA TRP A 43 4.79 -14.45 9.14
C TRP A 43 3.54 -15.01 8.47
N SER A 44 3.55 -15.14 7.15
CA SER A 44 2.44 -15.72 6.39
C SER A 44 2.17 -17.17 6.77
N ALA A 45 3.22 -17.99 6.89
CA ALA A 45 3.11 -19.37 7.35
C ALA A 45 2.47 -19.43 8.74
N ASN A 46 3.01 -18.69 9.71
CA ASN A 46 2.47 -18.62 11.08
C ASN A 46 0.99 -18.22 11.10
N LEU A 47 0.62 -17.14 10.40
CA LEU A 47 -0.77 -16.68 10.31
C LEU A 47 -1.70 -17.74 9.70
N SER A 48 -1.22 -18.42 8.66
CA SER A 48 -2.01 -19.41 7.94
C SER A 48 -2.25 -20.69 8.74
N GLU A 49 -1.31 -21.07 9.61
CA GLU A 49 -1.35 -22.29 10.43
C GLU A 49 -2.02 -22.04 11.80
N ASN A 50 -1.65 -20.94 12.47
CA ASN A 50 -2.01 -20.69 13.87
C ASN A 50 -3.09 -19.60 14.06
N GLY A 51 -3.45 -18.87 12.99
CA GLY A 51 -4.40 -17.77 13.06
C GLY A 51 -3.81 -16.46 13.60
N PHE A 52 -4.67 -15.52 14.00
CA PHE A 52 -4.27 -14.13 14.30
C PHE A 52 -3.90 -13.87 15.76
N LYS A 53 -4.55 -14.58 16.70
CA LYS A 53 -4.58 -14.25 18.13
C LYS A 53 -3.20 -14.22 18.79
N ASP A 54 -2.34 -15.15 18.39
CA ASP A 54 -1.02 -15.36 19.01
C ASP A 54 0.13 -14.93 18.09
N PHE A 55 -0.17 -14.29 16.96
CA PHE A 55 0.83 -13.87 15.98
C PHE A 55 1.93 -12.98 16.60
N TYR A 56 1.52 -12.01 17.43
CA TYR A 56 2.45 -11.06 18.06
C TYR A 56 3.17 -11.60 19.30
N GLN A 57 3.00 -12.88 19.66
CA GLN A 57 3.93 -13.54 20.58
C GLN A 57 5.31 -13.74 19.92
N GLY A 58 5.35 -13.80 18.58
CA GLY A 58 6.58 -13.71 17.79
C GLY A 58 6.97 -12.28 17.45
N TRP A 59 8.20 -12.09 16.99
CA TRP A 59 8.66 -10.77 16.53
C TRP A 59 7.95 -10.35 15.25
N SER A 60 7.42 -9.13 15.25
CA SER A 60 6.94 -8.39 14.09
C SER A 60 7.07 -6.90 14.35
N ASP A 61 7.48 -6.12 13.36
CA ASP A 61 7.51 -4.66 13.36
C ASP A 61 6.36 -4.05 12.53
N TYR A 62 5.49 -4.90 11.96
CA TYR A 62 4.33 -4.49 11.19
C TYR A 62 3.09 -4.29 12.08
N LEU A 63 2.19 -3.45 11.59
CA LEU A 63 0.83 -3.35 12.10
C LEU A 63 -0.10 -4.38 11.41
N PRO A 64 -1.30 -4.66 11.96
CA PRO A 64 -2.18 -5.72 11.48
C PRO A 64 -2.57 -5.68 10.00
N GLY A 65 -2.60 -4.49 9.38
CA GLY A 65 -3.18 -4.29 8.06
C GLY A 65 -2.59 -5.19 6.98
N TYR A 66 -1.26 -5.29 6.89
CA TYR A 66 -0.63 -6.14 5.88
C TYR A 66 -0.60 -7.61 6.28
N LEU A 67 -0.72 -7.91 7.58
CA LEU A 67 -0.78 -9.30 8.06
C LEU A 67 -2.02 -10.02 7.53
N TYR A 68 -3.15 -9.33 7.33
CA TYR A 68 -4.30 -9.93 6.63
C TYR A 68 -3.99 -10.34 5.19
N VAL A 69 -3.17 -9.55 4.48
CA VAL A 69 -2.71 -9.90 3.14
C VAL A 69 -1.80 -11.13 3.21
N LEU A 70 -0.82 -11.13 4.12
CA LEU A 70 0.08 -12.27 4.32
C LEU A 70 -0.66 -13.55 4.71
N TRP A 71 -1.66 -13.46 5.58
CA TRP A 71 -2.52 -14.60 5.91
C TRP A 71 -3.16 -15.20 4.66
N PHE A 72 -3.74 -14.36 3.79
CA PHE A 72 -4.34 -14.81 2.55
C PHE A 72 -3.31 -15.42 1.60
N LEU A 73 -2.14 -14.79 1.43
CA LEU A 73 -1.06 -15.34 0.61
C LEU A 73 -0.60 -16.71 1.10
N GLY A 74 -0.58 -16.93 2.42
CA GLY A 74 -0.24 -18.21 3.03
C GLY A 74 -1.23 -19.31 2.65
N LYS A 75 -2.53 -18.98 2.60
CA LYS A 75 -3.59 -19.91 2.17
C LYS A 75 -3.48 -20.32 0.70
N ILE A 76 -2.91 -19.47 -0.15
CA ILE A 76 -2.75 -19.73 -1.59
C ILE A 76 -1.29 -20.04 -1.98
N ARG A 77 -0.43 -20.30 -1.00
CA ARG A 77 0.98 -20.62 -1.22
C ARG A 77 1.10 -21.88 -2.07
N GLY A 78 2.07 -21.91 -2.97
CA GLY A 78 2.32 -23.03 -3.89
C GLY A 78 1.61 -22.93 -5.26
N ILE A 79 0.69 -21.98 -5.47
CA ILE A 79 0.09 -21.74 -6.80
C ILE A 79 1.11 -21.18 -7.79
N ILE A 80 2.02 -20.32 -7.32
CA ILE A 80 3.16 -19.77 -8.06
C ILE A 80 4.38 -19.72 -7.14
N PRO A 81 5.61 -19.51 -7.67
CA PRO A 81 6.80 -19.38 -6.85
C PRO A 81 6.66 -18.28 -5.78
N ASP A 82 7.08 -18.57 -4.54
CA ASP A 82 6.99 -17.64 -3.41
C ASP A 82 7.62 -16.28 -3.73
N VAL A 83 8.74 -16.28 -4.46
CA VAL A 83 9.43 -15.04 -4.87
C VAL A 83 8.51 -14.07 -5.62
N LEU A 84 7.57 -14.57 -6.43
CA LEU A 84 6.57 -13.77 -7.13
C LEU A 84 5.30 -13.55 -6.29
N LEU A 85 4.84 -14.59 -5.59
CA LEU A 85 3.60 -14.54 -4.81
C LEU A 85 3.57 -13.36 -3.83
N TYR A 86 4.66 -13.19 -3.09
CA TYR A 86 4.76 -12.14 -2.06
C TYR A 86 5.02 -10.74 -2.63
N LYS A 87 5.46 -10.64 -3.89
CA LYS A 87 5.62 -9.36 -4.60
C LYS A 87 4.34 -8.93 -5.31
N LEU A 88 3.46 -9.88 -5.63
CA LEU A 88 2.26 -9.64 -6.42
C LEU A 88 1.37 -8.53 -5.85
N PRO A 89 1.10 -8.42 -4.53
CA PRO A 89 0.31 -7.31 -4.00
C PRO A 89 0.91 -5.93 -4.31
N ALA A 90 2.23 -5.77 -4.17
CA ALA A 90 2.92 -4.52 -4.45
C ALA A 90 2.94 -4.22 -5.97
N ILE A 91 3.18 -5.24 -6.80
CA ILE A 91 3.14 -5.14 -8.26
C ILE A 91 1.75 -4.68 -8.74
N LEU A 92 0.68 -5.28 -8.21
CA LEU A 92 -0.70 -4.89 -8.56
C LEU A 92 -1.02 -3.47 -8.08
N ALA A 93 -0.52 -3.08 -6.90
CA ALA A 93 -0.68 -1.73 -6.40
C ALA A 93 0.01 -0.68 -7.29
N ASP A 94 1.21 -0.97 -7.81
CA ASP A 94 1.89 -0.10 -8.77
C ASP A 94 1.08 0.08 -10.06
N LEU A 95 0.54 -1.01 -10.61
CA LEU A 95 -0.26 -0.95 -11.83
C LEU A 95 -1.55 -0.16 -11.60
N ALA A 96 -2.21 -0.37 -10.46
CA ALA A 96 -3.37 0.41 -10.06
C ALA A 96 -3.04 1.91 -9.88
N THR A 97 -1.89 2.24 -9.29
CA THR A 97 -1.40 3.62 -9.19
C THR A 97 -1.12 4.21 -10.57
N GLY A 98 -0.47 3.47 -11.46
CA GLY A 98 -0.25 3.87 -12.85
C GLY A 98 -1.56 4.16 -13.59
N PHE A 99 -2.59 3.33 -13.40
CA PHE A 99 -3.92 3.56 -13.95
C PHE A 99 -4.61 4.79 -13.34
N LEU A 100 -4.48 4.99 -12.04
CA LEU A 100 -5.02 6.17 -11.36
C LEU A 100 -4.38 7.46 -11.87
N ILE A 101 -3.05 7.46 -12.05
CA ILE A 101 -2.30 8.58 -12.66
C ILE A 101 -2.82 8.86 -14.07
N TYR A 102 -3.02 7.82 -14.90
CA TYR A 102 -3.62 7.96 -16.23
C TYR A 102 -4.96 8.70 -16.17
N LYS A 103 -5.85 8.31 -15.24
CA LYS A 103 -7.18 8.92 -15.09
C LYS A 103 -7.10 10.36 -14.59
N ILE A 104 -6.26 10.64 -13.59
CA ILE A 104 -6.11 11.98 -13.01
C ILE A 104 -5.52 12.94 -14.04
N VAL A 105 -4.36 12.61 -14.62
CA VAL A 105 -3.68 13.48 -15.60
C VAL A 105 -4.48 13.57 -16.89
N GLY A 106 -5.14 12.47 -17.30
CA GLY A 106 -6.04 12.45 -18.44
C GLY A 106 -7.20 13.43 -18.31
N LYS A 107 -7.78 13.54 -17.11
CA LYS A 107 -8.85 14.50 -16.79
C LYS A 107 -8.33 15.94 -16.72
N LEU A 108 -7.13 16.15 -16.18
CA LEU A 108 -6.53 17.48 -16.04
C LEU A 108 -6.00 18.05 -17.36
N LYS A 109 -5.55 17.19 -18.28
CA LYS A 109 -5.02 17.60 -19.59
C LYS A 109 -5.70 16.85 -20.74
N ASN A 110 -5.23 15.65 -21.06
CA ASN A 110 -5.82 14.77 -22.08
C ASN A 110 -5.23 13.35 -21.98
N SER A 111 -5.82 12.41 -22.71
CA SER A 111 -5.41 10.98 -22.69
C SER A 111 -3.94 10.75 -23.02
N LYS A 112 -3.35 11.54 -23.93
CA LYS A 112 -1.92 11.45 -24.29
C LYS A 112 -1.03 11.74 -23.08
N TRP A 113 -1.28 12.84 -22.37
CA TRP A 113 -0.52 13.17 -21.16
C TRP A 113 -0.77 12.18 -20.01
N GLY A 114 -1.99 11.66 -19.90
CA GLY A 114 -2.28 10.56 -18.99
C GLY A 114 -1.42 9.33 -19.26
N LEU A 115 -1.30 8.92 -20.54
CA LEU A 115 -0.50 7.77 -20.93
C LEU A 115 0.99 7.99 -20.64
N ILE A 116 1.51 9.18 -20.95
CA ILE A 116 2.90 9.54 -20.66
C ILE A 116 3.17 9.46 -19.16
N ALA A 117 2.34 10.12 -18.33
CA ALA A 117 2.54 10.13 -16.88
C ALA A 117 2.43 8.71 -16.26
N SER A 118 1.47 7.91 -16.72
CA SER A 118 1.31 6.51 -16.32
C SER A 118 2.53 5.66 -16.69
N SER A 119 3.04 5.82 -17.92
CA SER A 119 4.21 5.10 -18.39
C SER A 119 5.46 5.48 -17.60
N LEU A 120 5.67 6.78 -17.36
CA LEU A 120 6.78 7.28 -16.54
C LEU A 120 6.76 6.70 -15.13
N TYR A 121 5.58 6.55 -14.51
CA TYR A 121 5.45 5.90 -13.21
C TYR A 121 5.71 4.39 -13.28
N ILE A 122 5.04 3.68 -14.19
CA ILE A 122 5.09 2.21 -14.29
C ILE A 122 6.51 1.72 -14.60
N PHE A 123 7.25 2.44 -15.43
CA PHE A 123 8.63 2.08 -15.80
C PHE A 123 9.69 2.84 -14.99
N ASN A 124 9.30 3.53 -13.91
CA ASN A 124 10.25 4.22 -13.04
C ASN A 124 11.16 3.19 -12.33
N PRO A 125 12.50 3.30 -12.44
CA PRO A 125 13.42 2.40 -11.77
C PRO A 125 13.26 2.35 -10.25
N ALA A 126 12.94 3.46 -9.59
CA ALA A 126 12.73 3.50 -8.13
C ALA A 126 11.48 2.71 -7.72
N ILE A 127 10.41 2.81 -8.50
CA ILE A 127 9.16 2.06 -8.27
C ILE A 127 9.40 0.56 -8.47
N LEU A 128 10.08 0.19 -9.56
CA LEU A 128 10.50 -1.20 -9.81
C LEU A 128 11.41 -1.72 -8.70
N THR A 129 12.35 -0.89 -8.22
CA THR A 129 13.29 -1.28 -7.15
C THR A 129 12.54 -1.67 -5.89
N ASN A 130 11.52 -0.89 -5.49
CA ASN A 130 10.73 -1.18 -4.30
C ASN A 130 9.88 -2.45 -4.44
N SER A 131 8.97 -2.50 -5.42
CA SER A 131 7.98 -3.59 -5.50
C SER A 131 8.51 -4.86 -6.16
N THR A 132 9.30 -4.71 -7.21
CA THR A 132 9.65 -5.80 -8.13
C THR A 132 10.98 -6.41 -7.78
N PHE A 133 12.02 -5.60 -7.60
CA PHE A 133 13.33 -6.12 -7.23
C PHE A 133 13.35 -6.48 -5.75
N TRP A 134 13.15 -5.51 -4.85
CA TRP A 134 13.20 -5.74 -3.41
C TRP A 134 12.04 -6.60 -2.91
N GLY A 135 10.81 -6.27 -3.29
CA GLY A 135 9.59 -6.93 -2.80
C GLY A 135 8.93 -6.25 -1.61
N GLN A 136 9.24 -4.96 -1.40
CA GLN A 136 8.61 -4.13 -0.38
C GLN A 136 7.23 -3.63 -0.81
N ILE A 137 6.44 -3.23 0.18
CA ILE A 137 4.99 -3.04 0.03
C ILE A 137 4.56 -1.57 0.00
N ASP A 138 5.52 -0.65 -0.07
CA ASP A 138 5.28 0.81 -0.09
C ASP A 138 4.40 1.25 -1.26
N SER A 139 4.32 0.46 -2.33
CA SER A 139 3.37 0.65 -3.43
C SER A 139 1.91 0.59 -2.96
N ILE A 140 1.57 -0.27 -1.99
CA ILE A 140 0.21 -0.40 -1.45
C ILE A 140 -0.13 0.84 -0.62
N THR A 141 0.76 1.25 0.28
CA THR A 141 0.54 2.42 1.13
C THR A 141 0.46 3.69 0.31
N SER A 142 1.32 3.84 -0.71
CA SER A 142 1.26 4.95 -1.68
C SER A 142 -0.06 4.99 -2.43
N LEU A 143 -0.56 3.85 -2.92
CA LEU A 143 -1.86 3.76 -3.59
C LEU A 143 -2.99 4.20 -2.65
N LEU A 144 -3.03 3.68 -1.43
CA LEU A 144 -4.05 4.02 -0.43
C LEU A 144 -4.00 5.51 -0.06
N SER A 145 -2.81 6.10 0.07
CA SER A 145 -2.62 7.53 0.29
C SER A 145 -3.23 8.37 -0.83
N ILE A 146 -2.91 8.07 -2.09
CA ILE A 146 -3.42 8.83 -3.24
C ILE A 146 -4.93 8.64 -3.39
N LEU A 147 -5.44 7.41 -3.22
CA LEU A 147 -6.88 7.14 -3.27
C LEU A 147 -7.62 7.88 -2.15
N SER A 148 -7.06 7.92 -0.93
CA SER A 148 -7.66 8.67 0.17
C SER A 148 -7.79 10.16 -0.17
N ILE A 149 -6.75 10.78 -0.72
CA ILE A 149 -6.79 12.19 -1.16
C ILE A 149 -7.80 12.37 -2.30
N TYR A 150 -7.77 11.47 -3.30
CA TYR A 150 -8.64 11.53 -4.48
C TYR A 150 -10.12 11.45 -4.11
N PHE A 151 -10.48 10.56 -3.19
CA PHE A 151 -11.87 10.38 -2.76
C PHE A 151 -12.32 11.38 -1.70
N ALA A 152 -11.43 12.08 -0.99
CA ALA A 152 -11.82 13.01 0.06
C ALA A 152 -12.95 13.99 -0.36
N PRO A 153 -12.86 14.71 -1.49
CA PRO A 153 -13.93 15.62 -1.90
C PRO A 153 -15.19 14.92 -2.44
N VAL A 154 -15.09 13.68 -2.94
CA VAL A 154 -16.19 12.98 -3.65
C VAL A 154 -16.93 12.00 -2.75
N ASN A 155 -16.20 11.17 -2.00
CA ASN A 155 -16.71 10.20 -1.04
C ASN A 155 -15.79 10.17 0.18
N PHE A 156 -16.10 11.03 1.16
CA PHE A 156 -15.28 11.21 2.35
C PHE A 156 -15.23 9.97 3.25
N LEU A 157 -16.26 9.11 3.24
CA LEU A 157 -16.26 7.87 4.02
C LEU A 157 -15.28 6.86 3.42
N LEU A 158 -15.27 6.71 2.09
CA LEU A 158 -14.27 5.89 1.41
C LEU A 158 -12.86 6.44 1.64
N SER A 159 -12.67 7.75 1.57
CA SER A 159 -11.38 8.39 1.89
C SER A 159 -10.91 8.09 3.31
N SER A 160 -11.82 8.16 4.30
CA SER A 160 -11.55 7.82 5.71
C SER A 160 -11.16 6.35 5.86
N PHE A 161 -11.94 5.45 5.27
CA PHE A 161 -11.63 4.01 5.28
C PHE A 161 -10.25 3.70 4.69
N LEU A 162 -9.92 4.30 3.54
CA LEU A 162 -8.63 4.11 2.88
C LEU A 162 -7.46 4.68 3.69
N LEU A 163 -7.63 5.83 4.35
CA LEU A 163 -6.63 6.41 5.25
C LEU A 163 -6.36 5.46 6.42
N ALA A 164 -7.41 4.95 7.05
CA ALA A 164 -7.30 4.01 8.17
C ALA A 164 -6.66 2.69 7.75
N LEU A 165 -7.08 2.12 6.61
CA LEU A 165 -6.49 0.89 6.07
C LEU A 165 -5.00 1.07 5.74
N GLY A 166 -4.62 2.20 5.14
CA GLY A 166 -3.22 2.50 4.88
C GLY A 166 -2.42 2.68 6.15
N THR A 167 -2.99 3.35 7.16
CA THR A 167 -2.36 3.53 8.48
C THR A 167 -2.17 2.20 9.21
N LEU A 168 -3.14 1.28 9.07
CA LEU A 168 -3.04 -0.09 9.58
C LEU A 168 -1.95 -0.91 8.91
N ILE A 169 -1.56 -0.58 7.69
CA ILE A 169 -0.45 -1.25 6.99
C ILE A 169 0.88 -0.62 7.41
N LYS A 170 0.98 0.71 7.35
CA LYS A 170 2.15 1.48 7.76
C LYS A 170 1.71 2.78 8.45
N PRO A 171 2.13 3.04 9.71
CA PRO A 171 1.76 4.25 10.45
C PRO A 171 2.00 5.56 9.68
N GLN A 172 3.00 5.57 8.80
CA GLN A 172 3.41 6.72 7.98
C GLN A 172 2.26 7.25 7.09
N VAL A 173 1.28 6.42 6.73
CA VAL A 173 0.12 6.87 5.96
C VAL A 173 -0.75 7.86 6.76
N ALA A 174 -0.72 7.84 8.09
CA ALA A 174 -1.45 8.79 8.92
C ALA A 174 -1.07 10.25 8.64
N PHE A 175 0.16 10.53 8.18
CA PHE A 175 0.59 11.88 7.83
C PHE A 175 -0.18 12.48 6.64
N ILE A 176 -0.84 11.64 5.83
CA ILE A 176 -1.77 12.10 4.78
C ILE A 176 -2.95 12.87 5.37
N ALA A 177 -3.29 12.68 6.65
CA ALA A 177 -4.30 13.46 7.33
C ALA A 177 -4.06 14.98 7.24
N ALA A 178 -2.80 15.44 7.17
CA ALA A 178 -2.48 16.85 6.96
C ALA A 178 -2.98 17.36 5.59
N VAL A 179 -2.81 16.57 4.52
CA VAL A 179 -3.33 16.89 3.19
C VAL A 179 -4.86 16.85 3.18
N ILE A 180 -5.45 15.85 3.84
CA ILE A 180 -6.91 15.75 3.99
C ILE A 180 -7.46 16.95 4.74
N PHE A 181 -6.78 17.44 5.77
CA PHE A 181 -7.17 18.65 6.49
C PHE A 181 -7.21 19.88 5.58
N LEU A 182 -6.23 20.05 4.69
CA LEU A 182 -6.27 21.09 3.66
C LEU A 182 -7.47 20.93 2.72
N VAL A 183 -7.82 19.69 2.35
CA VAL A 183 -9.03 19.39 1.57
C VAL A 183 -10.30 19.76 2.33
N MET A 184 -10.36 19.48 3.65
CA MET A 184 -11.48 19.83 4.52
C MET A 184 -11.69 21.35 4.57
N ILE A 185 -10.61 22.12 4.74
CA ILE A 185 -10.63 23.59 4.72
C ILE A 185 -11.11 24.10 3.36
N LYS A 186 -10.46 23.66 2.27
CA LYS A 186 -10.76 24.10 0.90
C LYS A 186 -12.23 23.87 0.53
N ASN A 187 -12.79 22.73 0.95
CA ASN A 187 -14.17 22.36 0.66
C ASN A 187 -15.16 22.73 1.78
N ARG A 188 -14.73 23.51 2.79
CA ARG A 188 -15.56 24.02 3.89
C ARG A 188 -16.41 22.93 4.56
N TRP A 189 -15.79 21.82 4.94
CA TRP A 189 -16.52 20.71 5.55
C TRP A 189 -17.17 21.13 6.87
N LYS A 190 -18.45 20.77 7.05
CA LYS A 190 -19.17 20.96 8.32
C LYS A 190 -18.59 20.06 9.40
N LEU A 191 -18.65 20.51 10.66
CA LEU A 191 -18.15 19.75 11.82
C LEU A 191 -18.65 18.30 11.86
N LYS A 192 -19.93 18.06 11.60
CA LYS A 192 -20.51 16.70 11.52
C LYS A 192 -19.75 15.79 10.56
N LYS A 193 -19.38 16.29 9.37
CA LYS A 193 -18.64 15.53 8.35
C LYS A 193 -17.21 15.23 8.80
N ILE A 194 -16.55 16.19 9.46
CA ILE A 194 -15.21 16.01 10.03
C ILE A 194 -15.25 14.95 11.14
N LEU A 195 -16.19 15.04 12.07
CA LEU A 195 -16.36 14.07 13.14
C LEU A 195 -16.65 12.66 12.60
N SER A 196 -17.53 12.52 11.60
CA SER A 196 -17.78 11.23 10.95
C SER A 196 -16.53 10.66 10.26
N TYR A 197 -15.70 11.51 9.65
CA TYR A 197 -14.44 11.08 9.04
C TYR A 197 -13.46 10.55 10.10
N ILE A 198 -13.27 11.30 11.19
CA ILE A 198 -12.38 10.91 12.29
C ILE A 198 -12.88 9.62 12.94
N PHE A 199 -14.18 9.56 13.25
CA PHE A 199 -14.80 8.41 13.89
C PHE A 199 -14.67 7.13 13.06
N LEU A 200 -14.99 7.19 11.77
CA LEU A 200 -14.84 6.03 10.89
C LEU A 200 -13.36 5.59 10.79
N SER A 201 -12.43 6.53 10.65
CA SER A 201 -11.00 6.19 10.57
C SER A 201 -10.51 5.50 11.84
N LEU A 202 -10.90 6.00 13.01
CA LEU A 202 -10.55 5.41 14.30
C LEU A 202 -11.18 4.03 14.48
N ILE A 203 -12.46 3.85 14.13
CA ILE A 203 -13.12 2.55 14.22
C ILE A 203 -12.44 1.53 13.33
N VAL A 204 -12.20 1.85 12.05
CA VAL A 204 -11.56 0.92 11.11
C VAL A 204 -10.17 0.54 11.62
N PHE A 205 -9.41 1.52 12.11
CA PHE A 205 -8.10 1.28 12.71
C PHE A 205 -8.20 0.34 13.93
N VAL A 206 -9.02 0.66 14.93
CA VAL A 206 -9.15 -0.16 16.15
C VAL A 206 -9.67 -1.57 15.84
N LEU A 207 -10.68 -1.69 14.97
CA LEU A 207 -11.24 -2.99 14.58
C LEU A 207 -10.19 -3.89 13.92
N GLY A 208 -9.24 -3.32 13.17
CA GLY A 208 -8.13 -4.06 12.56
C GLY A 208 -7.18 -4.71 13.56
N PHE A 209 -7.16 -4.29 14.83
CA PHE A 209 -6.34 -4.93 15.88
C PHE A 209 -7.07 -6.03 16.64
N ILE A 210 -8.41 -6.05 16.61
CA ILE A 210 -9.21 -6.95 17.46
C ILE A 210 -8.82 -8.42 17.28
N PRO A 211 -8.65 -8.96 16.06
CA PRO A 211 -8.31 -10.38 15.89
C PRO A 211 -6.93 -10.78 16.42
N PHE A 212 -6.05 -9.79 16.65
CA PHE A 212 -4.68 -9.98 17.09
C PHE A 212 -4.48 -9.75 18.59
N ALA A 213 -5.49 -9.21 19.28
CA ALA A 213 -5.39 -8.93 20.70
C ALA A 213 -5.53 -10.23 21.52
N SER A 214 -4.53 -10.53 22.35
CA SER A 214 -4.58 -11.61 23.33
C SER A 214 -4.19 -11.11 24.71
N GLY A 215 -5.05 -11.40 25.71
CA GLY A 215 -4.77 -11.22 27.14
C GLY A 215 -4.74 -9.78 27.69
N ASN A 216 -4.30 -8.80 26.90
CA ASN A 216 -4.13 -7.40 27.32
C ASN A 216 -5.31 -6.51 26.92
N ASN A 217 -5.42 -5.34 27.58
CA ASN A 217 -6.34 -4.29 27.16
C ASN A 217 -6.03 -3.87 25.71
N LEU A 218 -7.05 -3.77 24.86
CA LEU A 218 -6.88 -3.49 23.42
C LEU A 218 -6.12 -2.18 23.17
N PHE A 219 -6.35 -1.13 23.98
CA PHE A 219 -5.67 0.15 23.80
C PHE A 219 -4.19 0.07 24.20
N SER A 220 -3.85 -0.64 25.28
CA SER A 220 -2.45 -0.84 25.65
C SER A 220 -1.71 -1.66 24.60
N PHE A 221 -2.37 -2.68 24.04
CA PHE A 221 -1.82 -3.47 22.93
C PHE A 221 -1.58 -2.61 21.67
N ILE A 222 -2.54 -1.78 21.28
CA ILE A 222 -2.36 -0.86 20.13
C ILE A 222 -1.18 0.09 20.38
N ALA A 223 -1.09 0.68 21.58
CA ALA A 223 -0.02 1.61 21.94
C ALA A 223 1.35 0.91 21.92
N GLU A 224 1.44 -0.30 22.47
CA GLU A 224 2.64 -1.14 22.41
C GLU A 224 3.05 -1.40 20.96
N ARG A 225 2.11 -1.81 20.10
CA ARG A 225 2.40 -2.10 18.69
C ARG A 225 2.88 -0.88 17.91
N LEU A 226 2.31 0.30 18.18
CA LEU A 226 2.78 1.55 17.61
C LEU A 226 4.20 1.91 18.10
N SER A 227 4.47 1.72 19.39
CA SER A 227 5.78 1.97 20.00
C SER A 227 6.86 1.04 19.44
N THR A 228 6.57 -0.26 19.32
CA THR A 228 7.51 -1.24 18.75
C THR A 228 7.83 -0.92 17.30
N SER A 229 6.81 -0.56 16.50
CA SER A 229 7.01 -0.22 15.08
C SER A 229 7.84 1.06 14.89
N SER A 230 7.63 2.09 15.73
CA SER A 230 8.39 3.34 15.65
C SER A 230 9.79 3.26 16.28
N GLY A 231 9.97 2.41 17.30
CA GLY A 231 11.22 2.24 18.04
C GLY A 231 12.22 1.29 17.39
N GLN A 232 11.84 0.57 16.33
CA GLN A 232 12.66 -0.48 15.70
C GLN A 232 14.00 0.06 15.15
N TYR A 233 14.02 1.30 14.64
CA TYR A 233 15.20 1.94 14.07
C TYR A 233 15.38 3.36 14.63
N PRO A 234 15.95 3.52 15.83
CA PRO A 234 16.08 4.82 16.51
C PRO A 234 17.29 5.62 15.99
N TYR A 235 17.50 5.64 14.68
CA TYR A 235 18.63 6.30 14.02
C TYR A 235 18.14 7.44 13.14
N THR A 236 18.88 8.55 13.12
CA THR A 236 18.57 9.73 12.30
C THR A 236 18.98 9.57 10.83
N SER A 237 19.95 8.69 10.55
CA SER A 237 20.34 8.27 9.21
C SER A 237 20.79 6.82 9.22
N ILE A 238 20.47 6.06 8.17
CA ILE A 238 20.93 4.69 7.94
C ILE A 238 21.36 4.61 6.48
N ASN A 239 22.48 5.27 6.16
CA ASN A 239 22.93 5.50 4.78
C ASN A 239 21.89 6.21 3.89
N ALA A 240 21.03 7.03 4.50
CA ALA A 240 19.98 7.75 3.78
C ALA A 240 20.52 9.08 3.22
N PHE A 241 20.03 9.48 2.04
CA PHE A 241 20.29 10.80 1.47
C PHE A 241 19.47 11.88 2.18
N ASN A 242 19.85 12.21 3.42
CA ASN A 242 19.18 13.20 4.25
C ASN A 242 20.17 14.17 4.91
N PHE A 243 19.64 15.21 5.57
CA PHE A 243 20.45 16.24 6.24
C PHE A 243 21.39 15.66 7.30
N TRP A 244 20.94 14.65 8.05
CA TRP A 244 21.72 14.03 9.12
C TRP A 244 22.89 13.21 8.59
N GLY A 245 22.72 12.54 7.44
CA GLY A 245 23.75 11.76 6.76
C GLY A 245 24.99 12.56 6.35
N ILE A 246 24.89 13.89 6.27
CA ILE A 246 26.05 14.78 6.04
C ILE A 246 27.05 14.68 7.20
N PHE A 247 26.56 14.45 8.42
CA PHE A 247 27.37 14.45 9.64
C PHE A 247 27.78 13.04 10.11
N GLY A 248 27.31 11.99 9.43
CA GLY A 248 27.60 10.60 9.75
C GLY A 248 26.40 9.66 9.55
N PHE A 249 26.68 8.36 9.61
CA PHE A 249 25.70 7.28 9.51
C PHE A 249 25.76 6.40 10.76
#